data_AF-A0A535JNQ2-F1
#
_entry.id   AF-A0A535JNQ2-F1
#
_cell.length_a   1.000
_cell.length_b   1.000
_cell.length_c   1.000
_cell.angle_alpha   90.00
_cell.angle_beta   90.00
_cell.angle_gamma   90.00
#
_symmetry.space_group_name_H-M   'P 1'
#
loop_
_entity.id
_entity.type
_entity.pdbx_description
1 polymer ?
#
loop_
_entity_poly.entity_id
_entity_poly.type
_entity_poly.pdbx_seq_one_letter_code
_entity_poly.pdbx_strand_id
1 'polypeptide(L)'
;MGIHQPSPSQASRRPRSRASSTSSSAPALPKLDPSTFLRGVIRRVDEGIPADFPAFHSTAHSYMAQMWSGNKQLHYEAWLRERLAVIEVGLHFEADALTNARLLAAFQARDRAIRRTLGAEVRIESWDKGWARVWEPVELAELDRDFLELIGARVAAYVEALEPVLRAEVPSDVAWTEPRRRR
;
A
#
# COMPACT_ATOMS: atom_id res chain seq x y z
N MET A 1 -47.57 -26.28 -76.94
CA MET A 1 -47.22 -27.06 -75.73
C MET A 1 -46.11 -26.29 -75.04
N GLY A 2 -46.13 -25.85 -73.79
CA GLY A 2 -47.11 -25.86 -72.70
C GLY A 2 -46.45 -25.02 -71.60
N ILE A 3 -47.18 -24.03 -71.11
CA ILE A 3 -46.94 -23.18 -69.94
C ILE A 3 -46.35 -23.92 -68.73
N HIS A 4 -45.36 -23.32 -68.04
CA HIS A 4 -45.33 -23.19 -66.57
C HIS A 4 -44.20 -22.26 -66.09
N GLN A 5 -44.58 -21.21 -65.36
CA GLN A 5 -43.72 -20.58 -64.34
C GLN A 5 -43.68 -21.48 -63.08
N PRO A 6 -42.75 -21.25 -62.13
CA PRO A 6 -43.09 -20.35 -61.01
C PRO A 6 -41.95 -19.45 -60.49
N SER A 7 -42.32 -18.20 -60.17
CA SER A 7 -42.17 -17.42 -58.92
C SER A 7 -40.93 -17.48 -57.99
N PRO A 8 -40.67 -16.39 -57.22
CA PRO A 8 -39.37 -16.04 -56.66
C PRO A 8 -39.18 -16.51 -55.20
N SER A 9 -37.92 -16.79 -54.81
CA SER A 9 -37.58 -17.16 -53.43
C SER A 9 -37.00 -15.99 -52.63
N GLN A 10 -37.36 -16.00 -51.36
CA GLN A 10 -37.49 -14.88 -50.43
C GLN A 10 -36.16 -14.25 -49.98
N ALA A 11 -36.17 -12.92 -49.87
CA ALA A 11 -35.17 -12.15 -49.15
C ALA A 11 -35.29 -12.39 -47.64
N SER A 12 -34.25 -13.02 -47.06
CA SER A 12 -34.15 -13.27 -45.63
C SER A 12 -33.79 -11.97 -44.89
N ARG A 13 -34.80 -11.29 -44.33
CA ARG A 13 -34.61 -10.16 -43.41
C ARG A 13 -34.03 -10.66 -42.08
N ARG A 14 -32.74 -10.44 -41.86
CA ARG A 14 -32.13 -10.54 -40.52
C ARG A 14 -32.61 -9.38 -39.63
N PRO A 15 -33.08 -9.63 -38.40
CA PRO A 15 -33.37 -8.54 -37.47
C PRO A 15 -32.04 -7.92 -37.01
N ARG A 16 -31.91 -6.61 -37.17
CA ARG A 16 -30.83 -5.83 -36.54
C ARG A 16 -31.13 -5.74 -35.05
N SER A 17 -30.48 -6.59 -34.26
CA SER A 17 -30.43 -6.49 -32.81
C SER A 17 -29.79 -5.15 -32.44
N ARG A 18 -30.61 -4.21 -31.97
CA ARG A 18 -30.18 -2.93 -31.45
C ARG A 18 -29.54 -3.20 -30.08
N ALA A 19 -28.22 -3.35 -30.05
CA ALA A 19 -27.46 -3.47 -28.81
C ALA A 19 -27.55 -2.12 -28.09
N SER A 20 -28.39 -2.06 -27.06
CA SER A 20 -28.43 -0.95 -26.10
C SER A 20 -27.16 -1.00 -25.26
N SER A 21 -26.17 -0.20 -25.65
CA SER A 21 -24.97 0.06 -24.85
C SER A 21 -25.33 1.02 -23.70
N THR A 22 -25.90 0.48 -22.62
CA THR A 22 -25.96 1.20 -21.35
C THR A 22 -24.61 1.05 -20.66
N SER A 23 -23.75 2.04 -20.83
CA SER A 23 -22.54 2.20 -20.02
C SER A 23 -22.98 2.59 -18.62
N SER A 24 -23.30 1.61 -17.79
CA SER A 24 -23.61 1.82 -16.38
C SER A 24 -22.31 2.17 -15.66
N SER A 25 -22.08 3.46 -15.43
CA SER A 25 -21.04 3.89 -14.49
C SER A 25 -21.45 3.38 -13.11
N ALA A 26 -20.61 2.56 -12.48
CA ALA A 26 -20.83 2.13 -11.10
C ALA A 26 -20.93 3.39 -10.20
N PRO A 27 -21.81 3.40 -9.19
CA PRO A 27 -21.89 4.52 -8.26
C PRO A 27 -20.55 4.66 -7.50
N ALA A 28 -20.11 5.89 -7.30
CA ALA A 28 -18.94 6.21 -6.48
C ALA A 28 -19.12 5.65 -5.06
N LEU A 29 -18.04 5.07 -4.51
CA LEU A 29 -18.07 4.47 -3.18
C LEU A 29 -18.20 5.56 -2.09
N PRO A 30 -18.78 5.23 -0.92
CA PRO A 30 -18.89 6.19 0.16
C PRO A 30 -17.51 6.66 0.64
N LYS A 31 -17.34 7.98 0.73
CA LYS A 31 -16.17 8.61 1.33
C LYS A 31 -16.08 8.30 2.83
N LEU A 32 -14.88 7.95 3.28
CA LEU A 32 -14.51 7.72 4.67
C LEU A 32 -13.88 8.98 5.26
N ASP A 33 -14.09 9.20 6.56
CA ASP A 33 -13.27 10.16 7.29
C ASP A 33 -11.85 9.61 7.49
N PRO A 34 -10.82 10.48 7.63
CA PRO A 34 -9.43 10.03 7.73
C PRO A 34 -9.13 9.03 8.85
N SER A 35 -9.79 9.15 10.00
CA SER A 35 -9.57 8.23 11.13
C SER A 35 -10.14 6.85 10.86
N THR A 36 -11.33 6.78 10.24
CA THR A 36 -11.92 5.52 9.79
C THR A 36 -11.09 4.89 8.67
N PHE A 37 -10.62 5.70 7.71
CA PHE A 37 -9.74 5.24 6.64
C PHE A 37 -8.47 4.59 7.20
N LEU A 38 -7.73 5.29 8.07
CA LEU A 38 -6.45 4.83 8.59
C LEU A 38 -6.57 3.62 9.55
N ARG A 39 -7.64 3.54 10.33
CA ARG A 39 -7.96 2.30 11.08
C ARG A 39 -8.28 1.14 10.14
N GLY A 40 -8.96 1.43 9.03
CA GLY A 40 -9.22 0.47 7.96
C GLY A 40 -7.95 -0.07 7.32
N VAL A 41 -6.95 0.80 7.08
CA VAL A 41 -5.62 0.41 6.58
C VAL A 41 -4.96 -0.60 7.51
N ILE A 42 -4.91 -0.32 8.83
CA ILE A 42 -4.32 -1.26 9.82
C ILE A 42 -4.99 -2.63 9.72
N ARG A 43 -6.33 -2.68 9.77
CA ARG A 43 -7.06 -3.94 9.68
C ARG A 43 -6.73 -4.69 8.39
N ARG A 44 -6.65 -3.97 7.27
CA ARG A 44 -6.38 -4.58 5.96
C ARG A 44 -4.96 -5.14 5.85
N VAL A 45 -4.00 -4.54 6.57
CA VAL A 45 -2.64 -5.06 6.71
C VAL A 45 -2.66 -6.32 7.56
N ASP A 46 -3.32 -6.30 8.74
CA ASP A 46 -3.43 -7.47 9.62
C ASP A 46 -4.09 -8.67 8.91
N GLU A 47 -5.08 -8.44 8.06
CA GLU A 47 -5.73 -9.47 7.23
C GLU A 47 -4.88 -9.93 6.04
N GLY A 48 -3.93 -9.11 5.60
CA GLY A 48 -3.12 -9.33 4.40
C GLY A 48 -1.79 -10.04 4.65
N ILE A 49 -1.21 -9.89 5.85
CA ILE A 49 0.10 -10.46 6.17
C ILE A 49 0.05 -11.98 6.42
N PRO A 50 1.06 -12.75 6.00
CA PRO A 50 1.15 -14.18 6.28
C PRO A 50 1.19 -14.50 7.78
N ALA A 51 0.65 -15.67 8.18
CA ALA A 51 0.53 -16.07 9.58
C ALA A 51 1.86 -16.31 10.32
N ASP A 52 2.97 -16.43 9.60
CA ASP A 52 4.33 -16.56 10.15
C ASP A 52 5.00 -15.21 10.47
N PHE A 53 4.32 -14.10 10.19
CA PHE A 53 4.76 -12.76 10.60
C PHE A 53 4.55 -12.53 12.10
N PRO A 54 5.37 -11.67 12.74
CA PRO A 54 5.17 -11.34 14.14
C PRO A 54 3.86 -10.58 14.34
N ALA A 55 3.32 -10.64 15.56
CA ALA A 55 2.21 -9.78 15.93
C ALA A 55 2.64 -8.30 15.89
N PHE A 56 1.81 -7.47 15.25
CA PHE A 56 2.01 -6.04 15.20
C PHE A 56 1.22 -5.33 16.31
N HIS A 57 1.87 -4.34 16.92
CA HIS A 57 1.17 -3.28 17.63
C HIS A 57 0.84 -2.17 16.64
N SER A 58 -0.21 -1.41 16.90
CA SER A 58 -0.61 -0.34 16.00
C SER A 58 -1.27 0.84 16.72
N THR A 59 -1.17 2.01 16.09
CA THR A 59 -1.89 3.23 16.48
C THR A 59 -2.39 3.94 15.22
N ALA A 60 -3.62 4.44 15.25
CA ALA A 60 -4.16 5.29 14.21
C ALA A 60 -4.65 6.62 14.78
N HIS A 61 -4.34 7.68 14.04
CA HIS A 61 -4.84 9.03 14.22
C HIS A 61 -5.54 9.48 12.93
N SER A 62 -6.02 10.73 12.88
CA SER A 62 -6.68 11.27 11.68
C SER A 62 -5.70 11.60 10.55
N TYR A 63 -4.39 11.56 10.80
CA TYR A 63 -3.37 11.91 9.80
C TYR A 63 -2.38 10.79 9.54
N MET A 64 -2.29 9.78 10.41
CA MET A 64 -1.33 8.70 10.24
C MET A 64 -1.77 7.41 10.92
N ALA A 65 -1.46 6.27 10.31
CA ALA A 65 -1.44 4.95 10.94
C ALA A 65 0.01 4.49 11.09
N GLN A 66 0.36 3.92 12.24
CA GLN A 66 1.67 3.32 12.51
C GLN A 66 1.49 1.88 12.99
N MET A 67 2.35 0.98 12.53
CA MET A 67 2.40 -0.42 12.97
C MET A 67 3.84 -0.85 13.22
N TRP A 68 4.10 -1.61 14.28
CA TRP A 68 5.44 -2.11 14.59
C TRP A 68 5.42 -3.49 15.27
N SER A 69 6.47 -4.26 15.02
CA SER A 69 6.77 -5.52 15.69
C SER A 69 7.98 -5.30 16.60
N GLY A 70 7.79 -5.41 17.92
CA GLY A 70 8.86 -5.13 18.89
C GLY A 70 9.09 -3.63 19.12
N ASN A 71 10.09 -3.02 18.48
CA ASN A 71 10.51 -1.63 18.77
C ASN A 71 9.64 -0.60 18.03
N LYS A 72 8.87 0.21 18.77
CA LYS A 72 8.00 1.26 18.22
C LYS A 72 8.71 2.28 17.32
N GLN A 73 10.01 2.48 17.51
CA GLN A 73 10.78 3.41 16.70
C GLN A 73 11.16 2.86 15.33
N LEU A 74 10.91 1.58 15.10
CA LEU A 74 11.04 0.90 13.82
C LEU A 74 9.63 0.51 13.38
N HIS A 75 8.97 1.39 12.65
CA HIS A 75 7.54 1.25 12.36
C HIS A 75 7.22 1.45 10.89
N TYR A 76 6.23 0.68 10.42
CA TYR A 76 5.56 0.94 9.16
C TYR A 76 4.53 2.04 9.37
N GLU A 77 4.35 2.88 8.37
CA GLU A 77 3.33 3.92 8.42
C GLU A 77 2.59 4.13 7.11
N ALA A 78 1.38 4.65 7.26
CA ALA A 78 0.61 5.31 6.23
C ALA A 78 0.32 6.73 6.74
N TRP A 79 1.05 7.74 6.22
CA TRP A 79 0.94 9.13 6.65
C TRP A 79 0.28 10.00 5.57
N LEU A 80 -0.92 10.49 5.86
CA LEU A 80 -1.63 11.46 5.02
C LEU A 80 -0.90 12.80 5.02
N ARG A 81 -0.34 13.17 3.86
CA ARG A 81 0.34 14.44 3.62
C ARG A 81 -0.48 15.28 2.66
N GLU A 82 -1.66 15.72 3.12
CA GLU A 82 -2.65 16.44 2.31
C GLU A 82 -2.06 17.64 1.55
N ARG A 83 -1.15 18.40 2.17
CA ARG A 83 -0.49 19.55 1.53
C ARG A 83 0.38 19.18 0.32
N LEU A 84 0.83 17.94 0.26
CA LEU A 84 1.61 17.39 -0.85
C LEU A 84 0.77 16.51 -1.77
N ALA A 85 -0.54 16.37 -1.50
CA ALA A 85 -1.44 15.47 -2.23
C ALA A 85 -0.92 14.03 -2.34
N VAL A 86 -0.27 13.54 -1.28
CA VAL A 86 0.22 12.15 -1.20
C VAL A 86 -0.11 11.52 0.15
N ILE A 87 -0.15 10.19 0.16
CA ILE A 87 0.02 9.39 1.35
C ILE A 87 1.41 8.75 1.29
N GLU A 88 2.21 8.99 2.33
CA GLU A 88 3.51 8.35 2.49
C GLU A 88 3.30 6.93 3.04
N VAL A 89 3.84 5.94 2.34
CA VAL A 89 3.86 4.54 2.78
C VAL A 89 5.32 4.13 2.95
N GLY A 90 5.68 3.64 4.13
CA GLY A 90 7.08 3.32 4.38
C GLY A 90 7.36 2.65 5.71
N LEU A 91 8.60 2.20 5.86
CA LEU A 91 9.23 1.73 7.08
C LEU A 91 10.22 2.79 7.57
N HIS A 92 10.05 3.25 8.80
CA HIS A 92 10.79 4.36 9.39
C HIS A 92 11.74 3.85 10.47
N PHE A 93 12.96 4.41 10.49
CA PHE A 93 14.01 4.12 11.45
C PHE A 93 14.25 5.37 12.30
N GLU A 94 13.57 5.44 13.44
CA GLU A 94 13.64 6.58 14.36
C GLU A 94 14.37 6.26 15.67
N ALA A 95 15.12 5.14 15.70
CA ALA A 95 15.89 4.70 16.86
C ALA A 95 17.15 5.56 17.10
N ASP A 96 18.14 5.02 17.83
CA ASP A 96 19.43 5.70 17.96
C ASP A 96 20.20 5.73 16.62
N ALA A 97 21.13 6.70 16.50
CA ALA A 97 21.84 6.97 15.26
C ALA A 97 22.66 5.77 14.73
N LEU A 98 23.21 4.94 15.61
CA LEU A 98 23.99 3.77 15.19
C LEU A 98 23.07 2.70 14.61
N THR A 99 21.94 2.43 15.27
CA THR A 99 20.91 1.52 14.78
C THR A 99 20.37 1.97 13.42
N ASN A 100 19.99 3.24 13.27
CA ASN A 100 19.45 3.77 12.02
C ASN A 100 20.48 3.71 10.88
N ALA A 101 21.74 4.05 11.15
CA ALA A 101 22.80 3.99 10.14
C ALA A 101 23.08 2.56 9.68
N ARG A 102 23.08 1.59 10.62
CA ARG A 102 23.22 0.17 10.30
C ARG A 102 22.08 -0.33 9.43
N LEU A 103 20.84 -0.01 9.81
CA LEU A 103 19.66 -0.37 9.03
C LEU A 103 19.69 0.25 7.64
N LEU A 104 19.97 1.54 7.54
CA LEU A 104 20.08 2.23 6.26
C LEU A 104 21.10 1.53 5.34
N ALA A 105 22.29 1.21 5.85
CA ALA A 105 23.30 0.50 5.08
C ALA A 105 22.83 -0.90 4.63
N ALA A 106 22.16 -1.64 5.52
CA ALA A 106 21.63 -2.97 5.21
C ALA A 106 20.52 -2.94 4.14
N PHE A 107 19.64 -1.95 4.17
CA PHE A 107 18.59 -1.76 3.16
C PHE A 107 19.18 -1.23 1.83
N GLN A 108 20.16 -0.33 1.87
CA GLN A 108 20.86 0.14 0.66
C GLN A 108 21.61 -1.00 -0.06
N ALA A 109 22.25 -1.90 0.70
CA ALA A 109 22.88 -3.09 0.13
C ALA A 109 21.87 -4.01 -0.61
N ARG A 110 20.58 -3.89 -0.28
CA ARG A 110 19.47 -4.67 -0.84
C ARG A 110 18.57 -3.85 -1.78
N ASP A 111 18.93 -2.61 -2.12
CA ASP A 111 18.09 -1.67 -2.89
C ASP A 111 17.55 -2.28 -4.19
N ARG A 112 18.40 -2.94 -4.98
CA ARG A 112 17.97 -3.62 -6.22
C ARG A 112 16.97 -4.74 -6.00
N ALA A 113 17.08 -5.48 -4.89
CA ALA A 113 16.11 -6.54 -4.57
C ALA A 113 14.78 -5.92 -4.14
N ILE A 114 14.83 -4.92 -3.27
CA ILE A 114 13.66 -4.19 -2.76
C ILE A 114 12.89 -3.52 -3.90
N ARG A 115 13.57 -2.79 -4.79
CA ARG A 115 12.92 -2.16 -5.95
C ARG A 115 12.33 -3.15 -6.94
N ARG A 116 12.89 -4.36 -7.06
CA ARG A 116 12.30 -5.42 -7.89
C ARG A 116 10.99 -5.95 -7.29
N THR A 117 10.91 -6.03 -5.96
CA THR A 117 9.72 -6.52 -5.26
C THR A 117 8.65 -5.44 -5.13
N LEU A 118 9.03 -4.26 -4.67
CA LEU A 118 8.09 -3.18 -4.34
C LEU A 118 7.88 -2.21 -5.50
N GLY A 119 8.82 -2.07 -6.43
CA GLY A 119 8.73 -1.14 -7.56
C GLY A 119 9.77 -0.04 -7.53
N ALA A 120 9.85 0.69 -8.65
CA ALA A 120 10.92 1.67 -8.87
C ALA A 120 10.79 2.95 -8.02
N GLU A 121 9.58 3.28 -7.55
CA GLU A 121 9.30 4.51 -6.78
C GLU A 121 9.78 4.46 -5.33
N VAL A 122 10.12 3.28 -4.82
CA VAL A 122 10.65 3.11 -3.47
C VAL A 122 11.97 3.86 -3.30
N ARG A 123 12.13 4.53 -2.16
CA ARG A 123 13.30 5.33 -1.80
C ARG A 123 13.89 4.78 -0.50
N ILE A 124 15.21 4.72 -0.44
CA ILE A 124 15.97 4.27 0.73
C ILE A 124 16.96 5.39 1.07
N GLU A 125 16.67 6.16 2.11
CA GLU A 125 17.39 7.40 2.37
C GLU A 125 17.49 7.71 3.87
N SER A 126 18.49 8.52 4.21
CA SER A 126 18.55 9.21 5.50
C SER A 126 17.46 10.28 5.58
N TRP A 127 16.92 10.48 6.79
CA TRP A 127 16.01 11.56 7.13
C TRP A 127 16.47 12.20 8.45
N ASP A 128 16.26 13.51 8.59
CA ASP A 128 16.27 14.33 9.83
C ASP A 128 16.83 13.67 11.10
N LYS A 129 17.77 14.35 11.77
CA LYS A 129 18.33 13.92 13.08
C LYS A 129 18.92 12.51 13.10
N GLY A 130 19.40 12.01 11.97
CA GLY A 130 20.01 10.67 11.87
C GLY A 130 18.98 9.54 11.84
N TRP A 131 17.72 9.86 11.53
CA TRP A 131 16.73 8.89 11.13
C TRP A 131 16.97 8.42 9.70
N ALA A 132 16.23 7.42 9.28
CA ALA A 132 16.25 6.91 7.93
C ALA A 132 14.91 6.24 7.62
N ARG A 133 14.64 6.00 6.35
CA ARG A 133 13.39 5.34 5.93
C ARG A 133 13.54 4.61 4.61
N VAL A 134 12.69 3.61 4.45
CA VAL A 134 12.36 2.97 3.18
C VAL A 134 10.91 3.34 2.86
N TRP A 135 10.66 4.16 1.85
CA TRP A 135 9.35 4.77 1.66
C TRP A 135 9.02 5.07 0.21
N GLU A 136 7.76 5.36 -0.07
CA GLU A 136 7.35 6.01 -1.31
C GLU A 136 6.14 6.94 -1.08
N PRO A 137 5.97 7.95 -1.94
CA PRO A 137 4.72 8.70 -2.03
C PRO A 137 3.72 7.95 -2.93
N VAL A 138 2.51 7.71 -2.42
CA VAL A 138 1.36 7.30 -3.23
C VAL A 138 0.44 8.51 -3.42
N GLU A 139 0.01 8.78 -4.65
CA GLU A 139 -0.89 9.90 -4.95
C GLU A 139 -2.18 9.79 -4.13
N LEU A 140 -2.58 10.89 -3.49
CA LEU A 140 -3.78 10.92 -2.66
C LEU A 140 -5.02 10.94 -3.54
N ALA A 141 -5.83 9.89 -3.42
CA ALA A 141 -7.16 9.82 -4.04
C ALA A 141 -8.26 10.13 -3.01
N GLU A 142 -9.51 10.02 -3.44
CA GLU A 142 -10.63 10.04 -2.51
C GLU A 142 -10.47 8.93 -1.47
N LEU A 143 -10.66 9.26 -0.19
CA LEU A 143 -10.56 8.31 0.91
C LEU A 143 -11.79 7.41 0.94
N ASP A 144 -11.95 6.55 -0.06
CA ASP A 144 -13.03 5.59 -0.16
C ASP A 144 -12.53 4.17 0.15
N ARG A 145 -13.40 3.18 -0.09
CA ARG A 145 -13.06 1.78 0.15
C ARG A 145 -12.01 1.28 -0.84
N ASP A 146 -12.02 1.71 -2.10
CA ASP A 146 -11.05 1.22 -3.10
C ASP A 146 -9.66 1.74 -2.79
N PHE A 147 -9.54 3.03 -2.42
CA PHE A 147 -8.27 3.58 -2.00
C PHE A 147 -7.77 2.97 -0.69
N LEU A 148 -8.68 2.63 0.24
CA LEU A 148 -8.31 1.90 1.47
C LEU A 148 -7.71 0.54 1.14
N GLU A 149 -8.35 -0.23 0.24
CA GLU A 149 -7.84 -1.54 -0.18
C GLU A 149 -6.47 -1.42 -0.86
N LEU A 150 -6.28 -0.39 -1.70
CA LEU A 150 -5.00 -0.10 -2.36
C LEU A 150 -3.91 0.21 -1.33
N ILE A 151 -4.16 1.13 -0.39
CA ILE A 151 -3.17 1.52 0.62
C ILE A 151 -2.89 0.37 1.59
N GLY A 152 -3.93 -0.34 2.05
CA GLY A 152 -3.77 -1.50 2.94
C GLY A 152 -2.94 -2.61 2.28
N ALA A 153 -3.24 -2.96 1.04
CA ALA A 153 -2.43 -3.92 0.27
C ALA A 153 -1.00 -3.42 0.07
N ARG A 154 -0.81 -2.11 -0.13
CA ARG A 154 0.51 -1.56 -0.36
C ARG A 154 1.39 -1.59 0.89
N VAL A 155 0.83 -1.22 2.03
CA VAL A 155 1.51 -1.33 3.33
C VAL A 155 1.82 -2.80 3.66
N ALA A 156 0.90 -3.73 3.38
CA ALA A 156 1.15 -5.16 3.56
C ALA A 156 2.34 -5.64 2.70
N ALA A 157 2.42 -5.21 1.44
CA ALA A 157 3.57 -5.53 0.58
C ALA A 157 4.89 -5.00 1.15
N TYR A 158 4.88 -3.79 1.74
CA TYR A 158 6.05 -3.26 2.46
C TYR A 158 6.43 -4.12 3.66
N VAL A 159 5.46 -4.52 4.48
CA VAL A 159 5.71 -5.43 5.61
C VAL A 159 6.33 -6.72 5.11
N GLU A 160 5.72 -7.38 4.13
CA GLU A 160 6.22 -8.65 3.59
C GLU A 160 7.65 -8.57 3.04
N ALA A 161 7.97 -7.49 2.33
CA ALA A 161 9.28 -7.33 1.69
C ALA A 161 10.39 -6.90 2.67
N LEU A 162 10.05 -6.10 3.69
CA LEU A 162 11.05 -5.42 4.52
C LEU A 162 11.22 -6.04 5.91
N GLU A 163 10.18 -6.66 6.48
CA GLU A 163 10.22 -7.24 7.83
C GLU A 163 11.28 -8.34 7.98
N PRO A 164 11.48 -9.26 7.00
CA PRO A 164 12.53 -10.26 7.13
C PRO A 164 13.93 -9.64 7.19
N VAL A 165 14.15 -8.53 6.47
CA VAL A 165 15.42 -7.79 6.50
C VAL A 165 15.57 -7.07 7.84
N LEU A 166 14.53 -6.37 8.28
CA LEU A 166 14.52 -5.65 9.55
C LEU A 166 14.91 -6.59 10.70
N ARG A 167 14.24 -7.74 10.81
CA ARG A 167 14.47 -8.72 11.88
C ARG A 167 15.83 -9.41 11.80
N ALA A 168 16.38 -9.59 10.61
CA ALA A 168 17.73 -10.14 10.46
C ALA A 168 18.82 -9.17 10.94
N GLU A 169 18.59 -7.86 10.81
CA GLU A 169 19.56 -6.82 11.16
C GLU A 169 19.41 -6.31 12.60
N VAL A 170 18.27 -6.61 13.23
CA VAL A 170 17.84 -6.13 14.56
C VAL A 170 17.58 -7.37 15.45
N PRO A 171 18.64 -8.01 15.98
CA PRO A 171 18.48 -9.18 16.85
C PRO A 171 17.64 -8.89 18.10
N SER A 172 16.80 -9.84 18.49
CA SER A 172 15.85 -9.70 19.60
C SER A 172 16.48 -9.57 20.99
N ASP A 173 17.80 -9.77 21.11
CA ASP A 173 18.57 -9.72 22.35
C ASP A 173 19.21 -8.34 22.63
N VAL A 174 19.09 -7.38 21.70
CA VAL A 174 19.55 -6.02 21.92
C VAL A 174 18.51 -5.28 22.76
N ALA A 175 18.90 -4.81 23.94
CA ALA A 175 18.05 -3.97 24.79
C ALA A 175 17.80 -2.61 24.09
N TRP A 176 16.61 -2.45 23.52
CA TRP A 176 16.22 -1.25 22.80
C TRP A 176 16.04 -0.08 23.77
N THR A 177 16.83 0.98 23.58
CA THR A 177 16.67 2.21 24.36
C THR A 177 15.94 3.23 23.49
N GLU A 178 14.83 3.78 23.98
CA GLU A 178 14.27 5.00 23.37
C GLU A 178 15.31 6.13 23.48
N PRO A 179 15.60 6.90 22.42
CA PRO A 179 16.37 8.12 22.52
C PRO A 179 15.61 8.99 23.52
N ARG A 180 16.28 9.26 24.66
CA ARG A 180 15.76 10.21 25.64
C ARG A 180 15.40 11.48 24.87
N ARG A 181 14.11 11.82 24.81
CA ARG A 181 13.69 13.15 24.36
C ARG A 181 14.50 14.16 25.16
N ARG A 182 15.43 14.86 24.49
CA ARG A 182 16.06 16.04 25.08
C ARG A 182 14.91 17.03 25.31
N ARG A 183 14.63 17.30 26.59
CA ARG A 183 13.71 18.36 27.01
C ARG A 183 14.31 19.72 26.69
#